data_AF-A0A2E7M6P4-F1
#
_entry.id   AF-A0A2E7M6P4-F1
#
_cell.length_a   1.000
_cell.length_b   1.000
_cell.length_c   1.000
_cell.angle_alpha   90.00
_cell.angle_beta   90.00
_cell.angle_gamma   90.00
#
_symmetry.space_group_name_H-M   'P 1'
#
loop_
_entity.id
_entity.type
_entity.pdbx_description
1 polymer ?
#
loop_
_entity_poly.entity_id
_entity_poly.type
_entity_poly.pdbx_seq_one_letter_code
_entity_poly.pdbx_strand_id
1 'polypeptide(L)'
;MGSLLLFSSGAALADTLEFQAGDGGAYSATEDVSIAAELSSSNFEGDAALYVDDEDGDFGGGAVRALLRFPDIAGTAAGQLGPAATVSSALLSLELESDGDVVSVHRVASPWAPSAVTWDTKPVHVTVAVHSFPEDPGHGQYVFDITATVQEWVLNPSQNYGLMFITDGSDGTDIVSSEGVPRSQRPHLEVVFTQPISLPDDDDDDDDDDDDDDDD
;
A
#
# COMPACT_ATOMS: atom_id res chain seq x y z
N MET A 1 -7.10 -4.57 50.04
CA MET A 1 -7.37 -3.27 49.38
C MET A 1 -7.11 -3.50 47.91
N GLY A 2 -8.13 -3.30 47.08
CA GLY A 2 -8.09 -3.64 45.65
C GLY A 2 -7.17 -2.71 44.88
N SER A 3 -6.27 -3.28 44.09
CA SER A 3 -5.45 -2.53 43.14
C SER A 3 -6.34 -2.05 42.01
N LEU A 4 -6.46 -0.72 41.87
CA LEU A 4 -7.21 -0.06 40.81
C LEU A 4 -6.33 -0.09 39.55
N LEU A 5 -6.68 -0.96 38.59
CA LEU A 5 -6.13 -0.89 37.24
C LEU A 5 -6.70 0.37 36.58
N LEU A 6 -5.91 1.44 36.57
CA LEU A 6 -6.17 2.62 35.75
C LEU A 6 -5.87 2.26 34.30
N PHE A 7 -6.92 2.07 33.50
CA PHE A 7 -6.78 2.11 32.05
C PHE A 7 -6.61 3.58 31.66
N SER A 8 -5.37 4.01 31.41
CA SER A 8 -5.12 5.27 30.71
C SER A 8 -5.63 5.10 29.28
N SER A 9 -6.81 5.64 28.97
CA SER A 9 -7.20 5.85 27.58
C SER A 9 -6.40 7.05 27.07
N GLY A 10 -5.24 6.80 26.48
CA GLY A 10 -4.46 7.84 25.81
C GLY A 10 -5.30 8.51 24.72
N ALA A 11 -5.23 9.83 24.60
CA ALA A 11 -5.85 10.55 23.50
C ALA A 11 -5.28 10.05 22.15
N ALA A 12 -6.13 10.01 21.12
CA ALA A 12 -5.73 9.65 19.76
C ALA A 12 -6.01 10.83 18.81
N LEU A 13 -5.10 11.07 17.88
CA LEU A 13 -5.28 12.09 16.83
C LEU A 13 -5.55 11.44 15.50
N ALA A 14 -6.47 12.03 14.74
CA ALA A 14 -6.68 11.69 13.33
C ALA A 14 -5.62 12.40 12.49
N ASP A 15 -5.06 11.68 11.53
CA ASP A 15 -4.04 12.16 10.61
C ASP A 15 -4.23 11.53 9.23
N THR A 16 -3.51 12.03 8.23
CA THR A 16 -3.54 11.53 6.85
C THR A 16 -2.12 11.38 6.31
N LEU A 17 -1.83 10.20 5.75
CA LEU A 17 -0.61 9.92 5.01
C LEU A 17 -0.95 9.62 3.56
N GLU A 18 -0.13 10.15 2.66
CA GLU A 18 -0.20 9.92 1.21
C GLU A 18 1.08 9.21 0.77
N PHE A 19 0.94 8.24 -0.13
CA PHE A 19 2.07 7.49 -0.70
C PHE A 19 1.95 7.46 -2.22
N GLN A 20 2.95 8.03 -2.93
CA GLN A 20 3.02 7.97 -4.39
C GLN A 20 4.44 8.19 -4.91
N ALA A 21 4.88 7.33 -5.84
CA ALA A 21 6.17 7.44 -6.53
C ALA A 21 6.51 8.86 -7.01
N GLY A 22 7.54 9.45 -6.38
CA GLY A 22 8.08 10.77 -6.72
C GLY A 22 7.47 11.95 -5.97
N ASP A 23 6.77 11.74 -4.85
CA ASP A 23 6.13 12.80 -4.06
C ASP A 23 7.13 13.58 -3.19
N GLY A 24 8.35 13.06 -3.04
CA GLY A 24 9.39 13.61 -2.19
C GLY A 24 9.29 13.18 -0.71
N GLY A 25 8.28 12.40 -0.35
CA GLY A 25 8.08 11.78 0.95
C GLY A 25 9.06 10.63 1.23
N ALA A 26 9.24 10.33 2.52
CA ALA A 26 10.17 9.31 2.98
C ALA A 26 9.77 7.87 2.58
N TYR A 27 8.46 7.62 2.44
CA TYR A 27 7.88 6.32 2.07
C TYR A 27 7.15 6.40 0.73
N SER A 28 7.80 7.05 -0.23
CA SER A 28 7.22 7.40 -1.52
C SER A 28 7.37 6.32 -2.58
N ALA A 29 8.00 5.18 -2.25
CA ALA A 29 8.20 4.13 -3.22
C ALA A 29 6.85 3.49 -3.62
N THR A 30 6.76 3.14 -4.90
CA THR A 30 5.71 2.30 -5.46
C THR A 30 6.44 1.28 -6.31
N GLU A 31 6.27 0.01 -6.01
CA GLU A 31 6.85 -1.09 -6.78
C GLU A 31 5.72 -1.75 -7.56
N ASP A 32 5.89 -1.82 -8.87
CA ASP A 32 4.94 -2.46 -9.76
C ASP A 32 5.63 -3.12 -10.94
N VAL A 33 4.92 -4.07 -11.57
CA VAL A 33 5.42 -4.85 -12.70
C VAL A 33 4.29 -5.69 -13.31
N SER A 34 4.28 -5.80 -14.63
CA SER A 34 3.47 -6.77 -15.35
C SER A 34 4.19 -8.11 -15.45
N ILE A 35 3.45 -9.21 -15.46
CA ILE A 35 3.96 -10.56 -15.72
C ILE A 35 3.10 -11.25 -16.76
N ALA A 36 3.71 -11.87 -17.77
CA ALA A 36 3.00 -12.42 -18.93
C ALA A 36 3.27 -13.91 -19.13
N ALA A 37 2.21 -14.67 -19.40
CA ALA A 37 2.23 -16.13 -19.51
C ALA A 37 3.07 -16.63 -20.68
N GLU A 38 2.91 -16.04 -21.87
CA GLU A 38 3.60 -16.46 -23.09
C GLU A 38 5.01 -15.85 -23.20
N LEU A 39 5.33 -14.86 -22.36
CA LEU A 39 6.68 -14.31 -22.15
C LEU A 39 7.19 -14.66 -20.75
N SER A 40 7.13 -15.95 -20.40
CA SER A 40 7.11 -16.42 -19.01
C SER A 40 8.33 -16.08 -18.14
N SER A 41 9.49 -15.92 -18.78
CA SER A 41 10.76 -15.57 -18.15
C SER A 41 11.13 -14.09 -18.26
N SER A 42 10.30 -13.30 -18.94
CA SER A 42 10.52 -11.86 -19.09
C SER A 42 10.07 -11.13 -17.83
N ASN A 43 10.71 -9.99 -17.58
CA ASN A 43 10.38 -9.05 -16.53
C ASN A 43 10.11 -7.69 -17.19
N PHE A 44 9.05 -7.02 -16.74
CA PHE A 44 8.54 -5.78 -17.32
C PHE A 44 8.59 -4.64 -16.30
N GLU A 45 9.52 -4.69 -15.34
CA GLU A 45 9.76 -3.59 -14.41
C GLU A 45 10.20 -2.34 -15.20
N GLY A 46 9.62 -1.18 -14.86
CA GLY A 46 9.97 0.10 -15.47
C GLY A 46 9.14 0.48 -16.70
N ASP A 47 8.23 -0.38 -17.15
CA ASP A 47 7.23 0.00 -18.16
C ASP A 47 6.30 1.08 -17.60
N ALA A 48 5.87 2.02 -18.45
CA ALA A 48 5.05 3.17 -18.04
C ALA A 48 3.57 2.81 -17.77
N ALA A 49 3.16 1.59 -18.13
CA ALA A 49 1.84 1.04 -17.91
C ALA A 49 1.95 -0.40 -17.39
N LEU A 50 0.94 -0.82 -16.65
CA LEU A 50 0.69 -2.17 -16.17
C LEU A 50 -0.48 -2.75 -16.97
N TYR A 51 -0.38 -4.02 -17.32
CA TYR A 51 -1.34 -4.68 -18.22
C TYR A 51 -2.06 -5.81 -17.49
N VAL A 52 -3.36 -5.93 -17.74
CA VAL A 52 -4.22 -6.95 -17.14
C VAL A 52 -5.18 -7.49 -18.21
N ASP A 53 -4.90 -8.68 -18.73
CA ASP A 53 -5.62 -9.29 -19.86
C ASP A 53 -5.44 -10.82 -19.78
N ASP A 54 -6.37 -11.63 -20.29
CA ASP A 54 -6.22 -13.08 -20.44
C ASP A 54 -5.76 -13.49 -21.86
N GLU A 55 -5.85 -12.60 -22.87
CA GLU A 55 -5.46 -12.83 -24.27
C GLU A 55 -4.71 -11.63 -24.90
N ASP A 56 -3.64 -11.15 -24.27
CA ASP A 56 -2.93 -9.97 -24.76
C ASP A 56 -2.03 -10.28 -25.96
N GLY A 57 -2.37 -9.75 -27.12
CA GLY A 57 -1.60 -9.93 -28.37
C GLY A 57 -0.18 -9.38 -28.33
N ASP A 58 0.07 -8.30 -27.58
CA ASP A 58 1.40 -7.69 -27.45
C ASP A 58 2.32 -8.52 -26.54
N PHE A 59 1.72 -9.37 -25.69
CA PHE A 59 2.41 -10.30 -24.81
C PHE A 59 2.33 -11.77 -25.25
N GLY A 60 2.04 -12.01 -26.53
CA GLY A 60 2.07 -13.35 -27.12
C GLY A 60 0.74 -14.11 -27.14
N GLY A 61 -0.36 -13.44 -26.81
CA GLY A 61 -1.73 -13.95 -26.88
C GLY A 61 -2.14 -14.77 -25.65
N GLY A 62 -1.62 -14.43 -24.47
CA GLY A 62 -1.99 -15.11 -23.23
C GLY A 62 -1.99 -14.17 -22.05
N ALA A 63 -2.29 -14.72 -20.87
CA ALA A 63 -2.58 -13.92 -19.69
C ALA A 63 -1.43 -13.01 -19.25
N VAL A 64 -1.78 -11.77 -18.94
CA VAL A 64 -0.94 -10.74 -18.32
C VAL A 64 -1.58 -10.29 -17.02
N ARG A 65 -0.77 -10.12 -15.99
CA ARG A 65 -1.20 -9.68 -14.65
C ARG A 65 -0.31 -8.57 -14.17
N ALA A 66 -0.89 -7.63 -13.44
CA ALA A 66 -0.15 -6.57 -12.77
C ALA A 66 0.07 -6.88 -11.28
N LEU A 67 1.23 -6.53 -10.78
CA LEU A 67 1.56 -6.48 -9.35
C LEU A 67 1.80 -5.02 -8.94
N LEU A 68 1.34 -4.63 -7.75
CA LEU A 68 1.51 -3.28 -7.21
C LEU A 68 1.71 -3.33 -5.69
N ARG A 69 2.72 -2.64 -5.16
CA ARG A 69 2.97 -2.51 -3.71
C ARG A 69 3.46 -1.11 -3.35
N PHE A 70 2.97 -0.60 -2.22
CA PHE A 70 3.58 0.52 -1.50
C PHE A 70 4.41 -0.06 -0.34
N PRO A 71 5.74 -0.22 -0.48
CA PRO A 71 6.56 -0.82 0.56
C PRO A 71 6.71 0.12 1.75
N ASP A 72 6.96 -0.46 2.93
CA ASP A 72 7.33 0.27 4.15
C ASP A 72 6.35 1.37 4.61
N ILE A 73 5.07 1.31 4.22
CA ILE A 73 4.06 2.28 4.67
C ILE A 73 3.63 2.11 6.13
N ALA A 74 3.97 0.97 6.75
CA ALA A 74 3.68 0.67 8.15
C ALA A 74 4.95 0.28 8.90
N GLY A 75 5.09 0.75 10.14
CA GLY A 75 6.27 0.53 10.96
C GLY A 75 6.39 1.56 12.09
N THR A 76 7.56 1.70 12.70
CA THR A 76 7.78 2.56 13.87
C THR A 76 8.47 3.88 13.55
N ALA A 77 8.84 4.12 12.30
CA ALA A 77 9.55 5.34 11.90
C ALA A 77 8.56 6.46 11.55
N ALA A 78 9.02 7.71 11.70
CA ALA A 78 8.22 8.89 11.43
C ALA A 78 7.80 8.92 9.95
N GLY A 79 6.50 9.09 9.68
CA GLY A 79 5.93 9.04 8.33
C GLY A 79 5.38 7.67 7.92
N GLN A 80 5.46 6.66 8.80
CA GLN A 80 4.77 5.38 8.63
C GLN A 80 3.49 5.34 9.48
N LEU A 81 2.58 4.45 9.10
CA LEU A 81 1.48 4.02 9.95
C LEU A 81 2.03 3.23 11.13
N GLY A 82 1.93 3.81 12.33
CA GLY A 82 2.41 3.21 13.58
C GLY A 82 1.72 1.88 13.91
N PRO A 83 2.32 0.99 14.73
CA PRO A 83 1.72 -0.32 15.06
C PRO A 83 0.36 -0.23 15.80
N ALA A 84 0.08 0.91 16.44
CA ALA A 84 -1.18 1.18 17.12
C ALA A 84 -2.16 2.02 16.26
N ALA A 85 -1.82 2.28 14.99
CA ALA A 85 -2.69 3.02 14.09
C ALA A 85 -3.96 2.21 13.77
N THR A 86 -5.10 2.88 13.89
CA THR A 86 -6.39 2.39 13.42
C THR A 86 -6.73 3.12 12.13
N VAL A 87 -6.77 2.39 11.02
CA VAL A 87 -7.08 2.94 9.70
C VAL A 87 -8.58 3.11 9.58
N SER A 88 -9.04 4.34 9.33
CA SER A 88 -10.45 4.66 9.12
C SER A 88 -10.85 4.73 7.65
N SER A 89 -9.89 5.06 6.77
CA SER A 89 -10.06 5.06 5.32
C SER A 89 -8.71 4.79 4.67
N ALA A 90 -8.68 3.94 3.65
CA ALA A 90 -7.55 3.85 2.72
C ALA A 90 -8.08 3.75 1.29
N LEU A 91 -7.83 4.77 0.49
CA LEU A 91 -8.29 4.86 -0.89
C LEU A 91 -7.10 4.73 -1.85
N LEU A 92 -7.15 3.72 -2.70
CA LEU A 92 -6.21 3.54 -3.80
C LEU A 92 -6.79 4.19 -5.05
N SER A 93 -6.04 5.13 -5.62
CA SER A 93 -6.32 5.80 -6.88
C SER A 93 -5.37 5.31 -7.95
N LEU A 94 -5.92 4.87 -9.09
CA LEU A 94 -5.19 4.43 -10.27
C LEU A 94 -5.70 5.23 -11.48
N GLU A 95 -4.85 5.45 -12.48
CA GLU A 95 -5.27 5.99 -13.77
C GLU A 95 -5.42 4.84 -14.76
N LEU A 96 -6.62 4.67 -15.31
CA LEU A 96 -6.91 3.67 -16.34
C LEU A 96 -6.74 4.28 -17.73
N GLU A 97 -5.99 3.62 -18.61
CA GLU A 97 -5.76 4.07 -19.98
C GLU A 97 -6.73 3.42 -20.99
N SER A 98 -7.35 2.31 -20.61
CA SER A 98 -8.37 1.60 -21.40
C SER A 98 -9.57 1.15 -20.56
N ASP A 99 -10.70 0.97 -21.24
CA ASP A 99 -11.77 0.08 -20.78
C ASP A 99 -11.32 -1.40 -20.87
N GLY A 100 -12.16 -2.32 -20.39
CA GLY A 100 -11.89 -3.75 -20.49
C GLY A 100 -12.85 -4.59 -19.66
N ASP A 101 -12.59 -5.88 -19.63
CA ASP A 101 -13.34 -6.86 -18.85
C ASP A 101 -13.16 -6.67 -17.33
N VAL A 102 -13.90 -7.45 -16.56
CA VAL A 102 -13.83 -7.44 -15.09
C VAL A 102 -12.42 -7.80 -14.59
N VAL A 103 -11.76 -6.86 -13.92
CA VAL A 103 -10.50 -7.08 -13.21
C VAL A 103 -10.75 -7.34 -11.73
N SER A 104 -10.29 -8.49 -11.22
CA SER A 104 -10.28 -8.81 -9.79
C SER A 104 -8.95 -8.42 -9.15
N VAL A 105 -9.02 -7.75 -8.00
CA VAL A 105 -7.87 -7.29 -7.23
C VAL A 105 -7.70 -8.19 -6.01
N HIS A 106 -6.54 -8.83 -5.88
CA HIS A 106 -6.23 -9.79 -4.83
C HIS A 106 -5.04 -9.36 -4.00
N ARG A 107 -5.07 -9.62 -2.69
CA ARG A 107 -3.86 -9.49 -1.86
C ARG A 107 -2.81 -10.52 -2.26
N VAL A 108 -1.56 -10.11 -2.33
CA VAL A 108 -0.43 -11.03 -2.52
C VAL A 108 -0.05 -11.67 -1.17
N ALA A 109 0.25 -12.97 -1.19
CA ALA A 109 0.48 -13.80 0.00
C ALA A 109 1.93 -14.30 0.13
N SER A 110 2.80 -14.04 -0.85
CA SER A 110 4.21 -14.41 -0.81
C SER A 110 5.10 -13.29 -1.33
N PRO A 111 6.36 -13.17 -0.86
CA PRO A 111 7.25 -12.10 -1.27
C PRO A 111 7.56 -12.15 -2.77
N TRP A 112 7.83 -10.98 -3.33
CA TRP A 112 8.35 -10.78 -4.68
C TRP A 112 9.24 -9.53 -4.70
N ALA A 113 10.08 -9.44 -5.74
CA ALA A 113 10.91 -8.29 -6.02
C ALA A 113 10.64 -7.81 -7.45
N PRO A 114 10.40 -6.51 -7.68
CA PRO A 114 9.99 -5.99 -8.98
C PRO A 114 11.01 -6.34 -10.08
N SER A 115 12.30 -6.21 -9.80
CA SER A 115 13.39 -6.55 -10.73
C SER A 115 13.64 -8.03 -11.04
N ALA A 116 12.91 -8.96 -10.40
CA ALA A 116 13.18 -10.40 -10.53
C ALA A 116 11.93 -11.27 -10.72
N VAL A 117 10.74 -10.75 -10.43
CA VAL A 117 9.50 -11.50 -10.60
C VAL A 117 9.18 -11.65 -12.09
N THR A 118 8.76 -12.84 -12.47
CA THR A 118 8.29 -13.17 -13.83
C THR A 118 7.01 -13.99 -13.69
N TRP A 119 6.41 -14.39 -14.81
CA TRP A 119 5.30 -15.34 -14.75
C TRP A 119 5.69 -16.67 -14.10
N ASP A 120 6.89 -17.18 -14.40
CA ASP A 120 7.39 -18.45 -13.83
C ASP A 120 7.63 -18.39 -12.32
N THR A 121 7.96 -17.20 -11.79
CA THR A 121 8.28 -16.98 -10.37
C THR A 121 7.21 -16.19 -9.61
N LYS A 122 6.05 -15.95 -10.24
CA LYS A 122 4.97 -15.11 -9.71
C LYS A 122 4.54 -15.52 -8.30
N PRO A 123 4.22 -14.56 -7.43
CA PRO A 123 3.81 -14.85 -6.07
C PRO A 123 2.40 -15.46 -6.04
N VAL A 124 2.11 -16.16 -4.93
CA VAL A 124 0.75 -16.63 -4.63
C VAL A 124 -0.09 -15.44 -4.15
N HIS A 125 -1.36 -15.39 -4.53
CA HIS A 125 -2.33 -14.42 -4.03
C HIS A 125 -3.43 -15.11 -3.20
N VAL A 126 -4.11 -14.33 -2.36
CA VAL A 126 -5.31 -14.76 -1.63
C VAL A 126 -6.48 -14.82 -2.60
N THR A 127 -7.17 -15.95 -2.66
CA THR A 127 -8.22 -16.22 -3.66
C THR A 127 -9.45 -15.31 -3.53
N VAL A 128 -9.70 -14.76 -2.36
CA VAL A 128 -10.77 -13.77 -2.17
C VAL A 128 -10.28 -12.42 -2.68
N ALA A 129 -10.97 -11.86 -3.66
CA ALA A 129 -10.72 -10.51 -4.14
C ALA A 129 -11.06 -9.49 -3.05
N VAL A 130 -10.22 -8.48 -2.91
CA VAL A 130 -10.47 -7.32 -2.04
C VAL A 130 -11.29 -6.25 -2.75
N HIS A 131 -11.25 -6.22 -4.07
CA HIS A 131 -12.03 -5.34 -4.94
C HIS A 131 -12.16 -5.95 -6.33
N SER A 132 -13.12 -5.48 -7.12
CA SER A 132 -13.23 -5.81 -8.55
C SER A 132 -13.62 -4.57 -9.34
N PHE A 133 -12.92 -4.31 -10.44
CA PHE A 133 -13.34 -3.33 -11.43
C PHE A 133 -14.55 -3.91 -12.19
N PRO A 134 -15.58 -3.11 -12.47
CA PRO A 134 -16.63 -3.55 -13.39
C PRO A 134 -16.08 -3.68 -14.81
N GLU A 135 -16.82 -4.36 -15.69
CA GLU A 135 -16.65 -4.27 -17.15
C GLU A 135 -16.81 -2.80 -17.58
N ASP A 136 -15.96 -2.36 -18.51
CA ASP A 136 -15.84 -0.99 -18.99
C ASP A 136 -15.82 0.04 -17.85
N PRO A 137 -14.79 0.02 -16.97
CA PRO A 137 -14.72 0.88 -15.80
C PRO A 137 -14.56 2.38 -16.15
N GLY A 138 -14.29 2.69 -17.41
CA GLY A 138 -14.00 4.01 -17.94
C GLY A 138 -12.51 4.30 -18.04
N HIS A 139 -12.19 5.38 -18.73
CA HIS A 139 -10.84 5.95 -18.80
C HIS A 139 -10.63 7.03 -17.73
N GLY A 140 -9.42 7.11 -17.20
CA GLY A 140 -8.99 8.11 -16.22
C GLY A 140 -8.98 7.59 -14.78
N GLN A 141 -9.06 8.51 -13.83
CA GLN A 141 -8.88 8.17 -12.42
C GLN A 141 -9.99 7.24 -11.91
N TYR A 142 -9.59 6.07 -11.44
CA TYR A 142 -10.40 5.07 -10.76
C TYR A 142 -9.98 4.95 -9.30
N VAL A 143 -10.92 5.10 -8.37
CA VAL A 143 -10.66 5.12 -6.92
C VAL A 143 -11.48 4.06 -6.21
N PHE A 144 -10.85 3.28 -5.34
CA PHE A 144 -11.51 2.24 -4.57
C PHE A 144 -10.93 2.06 -3.17
N ASP A 145 -11.73 1.47 -2.28
CA ASP A 145 -11.38 1.25 -0.88
C ASP A 145 -10.52 -0.01 -0.70
N ILE A 146 -9.41 0.14 0.00
CA ILE A 146 -8.58 -0.96 0.49
C ILE A 146 -8.31 -0.85 2.00
N THR A 147 -9.21 -0.20 2.75
CA THR A 147 -9.11 0.10 4.18
C THR A 147 -8.76 -1.14 5.00
N ALA A 148 -9.48 -2.25 4.79
CA ALA A 148 -9.23 -3.50 5.48
C ALA A 148 -7.83 -4.08 5.17
N THR A 149 -7.40 -3.98 3.91
CA THR A 149 -6.08 -4.46 3.48
C THR A 149 -4.95 -3.65 4.11
N VAL A 150 -5.06 -2.33 4.15
CA VAL A 150 -4.06 -1.47 4.81
C VAL A 150 -4.03 -1.70 6.31
N GLN A 151 -5.18 -1.88 6.96
CA GLN A 151 -5.23 -2.23 8.38
C GLN A 151 -4.50 -3.56 8.66
N GLU A 152 -4.60 -4.56 7.78
CA GLU A 152 -3.85 -5.81 7.92
C GLU A 152 -2.32 -5.60 7.77
N TRP A 153 -1.89 -4.70 6.89
CA TRP A 153 -0.48 -4.33 6.76
C TRP A 153 0.05 -3.58 7.97
N VAL A 154 -0.77 -2.73 8.61
CA VAL A 154 -0.41 -2.11 9.90
C VAL A 154 -0.17 -3.16 10.97
N LEU A 155 -1.04 -4.17 11.05
CA LEU A 155 -0.93 -5.26 12.02
C LEU A 155 0.23 -6.22 11.71
N ASN A 156 0.60 -6.37 10.43
CA ASN A 156 1.64 -7.29 9.97
C ASN A 156 2.54 -6.62 8.91
N PRO A 157 3.40 -5.65 9.27
CA PRO A 157 4.15 -4.88 8.27
C PRO A 157 5.04 -5.72 7.35
N SER A 158 5.62 -6.81 7.87
CA SER A 158 6.46 -7.73 7.09
C SER A 158 5.69 -8.61 6.09
N GLN A 159 4.35 -8.55 6.11
CA GLN A 159 3.45 -9.27 5.21
C GLN A 159 2.77 -8.35 4.19
N ASN A 160 3.23 -7.10 4.07
CA ASN A 160 2.85 -6.26 2.94
C ASN A 160 3.58 -6.72 1.67
N TYR A 161 2.88 -7.55 0.89
CA TYR A 161 3.32 -7.97 -0.45
C TYR A 161 2.50 -7.29 -1.56
N GLY A 162 1.66 -6.32 -1.24
CA GLY A 162 0.86 -5.60 -2.23
C GLY A 162 -0.34 -6.37 -2.78
N LEU A 163 -0.72 -6.01 -4.01
CA LEU A 163 -1.91 -6.43 -4.73
C LEU A 163 -1.53 -7.07 -6.07
N MET A 164 -2.35 -8.01 -6.54
CA MET A 164 -2.29 -8.61 -7.87
C MET A 164 -3.62 -8.37 -8.58
N PHE A 165 -3.55 -7.88 -9.81
CA PHE A 165 -4.70 -7.63 -10.67
C PHE A 165 -4.79 -8.76 -11.70
N ILE A 166 -5.98 -9.34 -11.83
CA ILE A 166 -6.24 -10.51 -12.66
C ILE A 166 -7.58 -10.31 -13.37
N THR A 167 -7.63 -10.59 -14.67
CA THR A 167 -8.89 -10.78 -15.41
C THR A 167 -8.93 -12.20 -15.95
N ASP A 168 -10.15 -12.71 -16.17
CA ASP A 168 -10.41 -13.93 -16.95
C ASP A 168 -11.01 -13.57 -18.34
N GLY A 169 -11.02 -12.27 -18.67
CA GLY A 169 -11.54 -11.72 -19.90
C GLY A 169 -10.43 -11.38 -20.91
N SER A 170 -10.80 -11.31 -22.18
CA SER A 170 -9.87 -11.07 -23.30
C SER A 170 -9.81 -9.61 -23.73
N ASP A 171 -10.61 -8.73 -23.12
CA ASP A 171 -10.50 -7.28 -23.28
C ASP A 171 -9.74 -6.71 -22.07
N GLY A 172 -8.46 -6.37 -22.28
CA GLY A 172 -7.55 -6.00 -21.20
C GLY A 172 -7.75 -4.57 -20.66
N THR A 173 -7.36 -4.35 -19.40
CA THR A 173 -7.28 -3.02 -18.79
C THR A 173 -5.82 -2.61 -18.58
N ASP A 174 -5.48 -1.43 -19.10
CA ASP A 174 -4.17 -0.80 -18.92
C ASP A 174 -4.23 0.23 -17.78
N ILE A 175 -3.23 0.19 -16.90
CA ILE A 175 -3.13 1.04 -15.71
C ILE A 175 -1.80 1.79 -15.75
N VAL A 176 -1.80 3.11 -15.56
CA VAL A 176 -0.55 3.88 -15.46
C VAL A 176 0.30 3.38 -14.28
N SER A 177 1.57 3.07 -14.54
CA SER A 177 2.52 2.56 -13.53
C SER A 177 3.19 3.66 -12.71
N SER A 178 4.06 3.27 -11.78
CA SER A 178 4.92 4.18 -11.02
C SER A 178 5.92 4.97 -11.88
N GLU A 179 6.22 4.52 -13.10
CA GLU A 179 7.07 5.18 -14.08
C GLU A 179 6.30 6.16 -14.98
N GLY A 180 4.96 6.05 -14.99
CA GLY A 180 4.07 6.85 -15.82
C GLY A 180 4.24 8.36 -15.70
N VAL A 181 3.85 9.08 -16.76
CA VAL A 181 3.92 10.54 -16.84
C VAL A 181 2.62 11.15 -17.36
N PRO A 182 2.09 12.23 -16.74
CA PRO A 182 2.62 12.95 -15.57
C PRO A 182 2.52 12.18 -14.25
N ARG A 183 3.33 12.60 -13.26
CA ARG A 183 3.35 12.02 -11.90
C ARG A 183 1.96 11.93 -11.27
N SER A 184 1.07 12.87 -11.56
CA SER A 184 -0.30 12.91 -11.01
C SER A 184 -1.18 11.71 -11.40
N GLN A 185 -0.78 10.92 -12.40
CA GLN A 185 -1.50 9.71 -12.84
C GLN A 185 -0.95 8.42 -12.22
N ARG A 186 0.19 8.49 -11.52
CA ARG A 186 0.80 7.30 -10.90
C ARG A 186 -0.07 6.77 -9.76
N PRO A 187 0.03 5.48 -9.40
CA PRO A 187 -0.71 4.91 -8.29
C PRO A 187 -0.53 5.72 -7.00
N HIS A 188 -1.64 6.10 -6.37
CA HIS A 188 -1.65 6.94 -5.18
C HIS A 188 -2.50 6.29 -4.08
N LEU A 189 -1.93 6.15 -2.89
CA LEU A 189 -2.62 5.65 -1.72
C LEU A 189 -2.77 6.77 -0.68
N GLU A 190 -4.01 7.15 -0.39
CA GLU A 190 -4.36 8.04 0.72
C GLU A 190 -4.85 7.21 1.89
N VAL A 191 -4.29 7.43 3.09
CA VAL A 191 -4.65 6.71 4.31
C VAL A 191 -5.02 7.70 5.41
N VAL A 192 -6.27 7.66 5.84
CA VAL A 192 -6.76 8.37 7.03
C VAL A 192 -6.76 7.38 8.19
N PHE A 193 -6.17 7.78 9.32
CA PHE A 193 -6.00 6.91 10.47
C PHE A 193 -6.02 7.71 11.76
N THR A 194 -6.21 7.01 12.88
CA THR A 194 -5.99 7.54 14.22
C THR A 194 -4.88 6.78 14.92
N GLN A 195 -4.03 7.47 15.66
CA GLN A 195 -3.00 6.84 16.49
C GLN A 195 -2.89 7.48 17.87
N PRO A 196 -2.45 6.72 18.90
CA PRO A 196 -2.22 7.27 20.23
C PRO A 196 -1.21 8.42 20.18
N ILE A 197 -1.47 9.47 20.95
CA ILE A 197 -0.50 10.54 21.17
C ILE A 197 0.58 10.01 22.10
N SER A 198 1.83 10.03 21.67
CA SER A 198 2.97 9.96 22.59
C SER A 198 3.04 11.30 23.33
N LEU A 199 2.58 11.33 24.58
CA LEU A 199 2.92 12.45 25.46
C LEU A 199 4.42 12.34 25.80
N PRO A 200 5.15 13.47 25.89
CA PRO A 200 6.47 13.43 26.49
C PRO A 200 6.34 12.87 27.91
N ASP A 201 7.23 11.96 28.31
CA ASP A 201 7.31 11.50 29.70
C ASP A 201 7.63 12.73 30.57
N ASP A 202 6.71 13.10 31.48
CA ASP A 202 6.93 14.10 32.56
C ASP A 202 7.89 13.50 33.61
N ASP A 203 9.10 13.10 33.20
CA ASP A 203 10.17 12.64 34.10
C ASP A 203 11.06 13.82 34.59
N ASP A 204 10.61 15.07 34.45
CA ASP A 204 11.32 16.28 34.93
C ASP A 204 10.95 16.68 36.38
N ASP A 205 10.30 15.80 37.15
CA ASP A 205 9.83 16.07 38.52
C ASP A 205 10.72 15.47 39.65
N ASP A 206 12.05 15.38 39.47
CA ASP A 206 12.98 14.92 40.53
C ASP A 206 14.33 15.68 40.51
N ASP A 207 14.34 17.00 40.70
CA ASP A 207 15.55 17.75 41.12
C ASP A 207 15.23 19.00 41.97
N ASP A 208 14.13 18.97 42.72
CA ASP A 208 13.92 19.84 43.88
C ASP A 208 13.98 18.97 45.14
N ASP A 209 15.17 18.81 45.73
CA ASP A 209 15.32 18.66 47.18
C ASP A 209 16.74 19.12 47.59
N ASP A 210 16.75 20.27 48.27
CA ASP A 210 17.54 20.58 49.45
C ASP A 210 19.08 20.66 49.35
N ASP A 211 19.59 21.90 49.39
CA ASP A 211 20.40 22.31 50.54
C ASP A 211 20.36 23.85 50.69
N ASP A 212 19.43 24.28 51.54
CA ASP A 212 19.45 25.57 52.24
C ASP A 212 20.75 25.72 53.06
N ASP A 213 21.25 26.95 53.10
CA ASP A 213 22.00 27.61 54.19
C ASP A 213 23.32 26.98 54.73
N ASP A 214 24.43 27.72 54.56
CA ASP A 214 25.22 28.21 55.70
C ASP A 214 26.32 29.24 55.26
N ASP A 215 26.04 30.50 55.62
CA ASP A 215 26.88 31.55 56.21
C ASP A 215 28.15 32.18 55.55
N ASP A 216 28.16 33.52 55.67
CA ASP A 216 29.19 34.55 55.45
C ASP A 216 30.48 34.37 56.29
#